data_AF-A0A809E6R0-F1
#
_entry.id   AF-A0A809E6R0-F1
#
_cell.length_a   1.000
_cell.length_b   1.000
_cell.length_c   1.000
_cell.angle_alpha   90.00
_cell.angle_beta   90.00
_cell.angle_gamma   90.00
#
_symmetry.space_group_name_H-M   'P 1'
#
loop_
_entity.id
_entity.type
_entity.pdbx_description
1 polymer ?
#
loop_
_entity_poly.entity_id
_entity_poly.type
_entity_poly.pdbx_seq_one_letter_code
_entity_poly.pdbx_strand_id
1 'polypeptide(L)' 'MMCALDCCNREAMRWGAAIGDYSGDVVHDAMPAAVGQRFGHAPKASADIEWQTDNEAGYLAGKTVHSPLILA' A
#
# COMPACT_ATOMS: atom_id res chain seq x y z
N MET A 1 -12.03 -8.57 0.22
CA MET A 1 -10.92 -8.61 1.20
C MET A 1 -9.80 -7.78 0.62
N MET A 2 -9.24 -6.86 1.39
CA MET A 2 -8.07 -6.06 0.99
C MET A 2 -6.86 -6.59 1.77
N CYS A 3 -5.73 -6.82 1.10
CA CYS A 3 -4.48 -7.22 1.73
C CYS A 3 -3.30 -6.44 1.17
N ALA A 4 -2.34 -6.08 2.04
CA ALA A 4 -1.02 -5.63 1.67
C ALA A 4 -0.03 -6.76 1.96
N LEU A 5 0.72 -7.18 0.93
CA LEU A 5 1.64 -8.31 1.02
C LEU A 5 3.08 -7.85 0.82
N ASP A 6 4.01 -8.44 1.56
CA ASP A 6 5.42 -8.39 1.24
C ASP A 6 5.72 -9.52 0.24
N CYS A 7 5.88 -9.16 -1.04
CA CYS A 7 6.19 -10.11 -2.10
C CYS A 7 7.53 -10.82 -1.90
N CYS A 8 8.51 -10.21 -1.20
CA CYS A 8 9.80 -10.83 -0.93
C CYS A 8 9.69 -11.98 0.08
N ASN A 9 8.86 -11.80 1.10
CA ASN A 9 8.74 -12.71 2.24
C ASN A 9 7.46 -13.56 2.22
N ARG A 10 6.56 -13.32 1.26
CA ARG A 10 5.21 -13.92 1.19
C ARG A 10 4.42 -13.71 2.48
N GLU A 11 4.62 -12.56 3.13
CA GLU A 11 3.97 -12.19 4.40
C GLU A 11 2.78 -11.26 4.14
N ALA A 12 1.66 -11.49 4.84
CA ALA A 12 0.56 -10.54 4.87
C ALA A 12 0.82 -9.49 5.95
N MET A 13 1.16 -8.27 5.53
CA MET A 13 1.50 -7.16 6.44
C MET A 13 0.23 -6.48 6.98
N ARG A 14 -0.80 -6.34 6.13
CA ARG A 14 -2.08 -5.77 6.55
C ARG A 14 -3.23 -6.42 5.82
N TRP A 15 -4.36 -6.58 6.50
CA TRP A 15 -5.59 -7.05 5.88
C TRP A 15 -6.83 -6.39 6.46
N GLY A 16 -7.90 -6.38 5.68
CA GLY A 16 -9.21 -5.89 6.07
C GLY A 16 -10.33 -6.66 5.37
N ALA A 17 -11.39 -6.92 6.12
CA ALA A 17 -12.62 -7.52 5.62
C ALA A 17 -13.77 -6.53 5.77
N ALA A 18 -14.55 -6.36 4.71
CA ALA A 18 -15.73 -5.53 4.63
C ALA A 18 -16.83 -6.32 3.91
N ILE A 19 -18.09 -6.09 4.29
CA ILE A 19 -19.29 -6.72 3.70
C ILE A 19 -19.75 -5.92 2.44
N GLY A 20 -18.98 -4.92 2.01
CA GLY A 20 -19.20 -4.10 0.83
C GLY A 20 -17.88 -3.59 0.24
N ASP A 21 -17.94 -2.49 -0.52
CA ASP A 21 -16.77 -1.93 -1.20
C ASP A 21 -15.72 -1.35 -0.25
N TYR A 22 -14.46 -1.36 -0.69
CA TYR A 22 -13.37 -0.69 0.01
C TYR A 22 -13.23 0.74 -0.52
N SER A 23 -13.26 1.72 0.39
CA SER A 23 -12.85 3.10 0.08
C SER A 23 -11.34 3.15 -0.18
N GLY A 24 -10.91 4.12 -0.99
CA GLY A 24 -9.49 4.47 -1.15
C GLY A 24 -8.80 4.80 0.18
N ASP A 25 -9.54 5.21 1.21
CA ASP A 25 -9.00 5.45 2.55
C ASP A 25 -8.39 4.19 3.16
N VAL A 26 -8.99 3.01 2.90
CA VAL A 26 -8.47 1.73 3.40
C VAL A 26 -7.10 1.43 2.78
N VAL A 27 -6.91 1.77 1.50
CA VAL A 27 -5.63 1.61 0.80
C VAL A 27 -4.62 2.62 1.31
N HIS A 28 -5.05 3.87 1.48
CA HIS A 28 -4.23 4.97 1.99
C HIS A 28 -3.68 4.67 3.39
N ASP A 29 -4.46 4.04 4.26
CA ASP A 29 -4.02 3.67 5.60
C ASP A 29 -3.17 2.38 5.62
N ALA A 30 -3.45 1.44 4.72
CA ALA A 30 -2.72 0.18 4.64
C ALA A 30 -1.28 0.36 4.15
N MET A 31 -1.04 1.26 3.20
CA MET A 31 0.27 1.49 2.60
C MET A 31 1.35 1.93 3.60
N PRO A 32 1.20 3.03 4.36
CA PRO A 32 2.21 3.46 5.34
C PRO A 32 2.35 2.47 6.50
N ALA A 33 1.28 1.76 6.88
CA ALA A 33 1.34 0.73 7.91
C ALA A 33 2.20 -0.46 7.47
N ALA A 34 2.02 -0.93 6.23
CA ALA A 34 2.80 -2.03 5.65
C ALA A 34 4.28 -1.64 5.45
N VAL A 35 4.54 -0.45 4.92
CA VAL A 35 5.91 0.09 4.78
C VAL A 35 6.59 0.20 6.14
N GLY A 36 5.88 0.72 7.15
CA GLY A 36 6.39 0.82 8.51
C GLY A 36 6.72 -0.52 9.15
N GLN A 37 5.92 -1.56 8.88
CA GLN A 37 6.19 -2.92 9.36
C GLN A 37 7.46 -3.50 8.74
N ARG A 38 7.69 -3.27 7.44
CA ARG A 38 8.84 -3.81 6.71
C ARG A 38 10.14 -3.05 6.98
N PHE A 39 10.08 -1.72 6.99
CA PHE A 39 11.25 -0.83 6.96
C PHE A 39 11.40 0.04 8.22
N GLY A 40 10.47 -0.06 9.16
CA GLY A 40 10.39 0.82 10.33
C GLY A 40 9.70 2.15 10.02
N HIS A 41 9.26 2.87 11.06
CA HIS A 41 8.54 4.15 10.95
C HIS A 41 9.46 5.36 10.69
N ALA A 42 10.47 5.19 9.84
CA ALA A 42 11.34 6.28 9.43
C ALA A 42 10.62 7.22 8.43
N PRO A 43 10.97 8.52 8.38
CA PRO A 43 10.40 9.46 7.40
C PRO A 43 10.68 9.07 5.94
N LYS A 44 11.70 8.25 5.71
CA LYS A 44 12.07 7.72 4.40
C LYS A 44 12.59 6.30 4.56
N ALA A 45 12.15 5.40 3.67
CA ALA A 45 12.69 4.05 3.60
C ALA A 45 14.15 4.06 3.09
N SER A 46 14.92 3.05 3.48
CA SER A 46 16.32 2.89 3.08
C SER A 46 16.50 2.38 1.64
N ALA A 47 15.41 1.96 0.99
CA ALA A 47 15.37 1.47 -0.38
C ALA A 47 14.13 2.03 -1.08
N ASP A 48 14.15 2.02 -2.41
CA ASP A 48 12.97 2.35 -3.22
C ASP A 48 11.88 1.30 -3.01
N ILE A 49 10.63 1.77 -2.98
CA ILE A 49 9.45 0.93 -2.72
C ILE A 49 8.56 0.98 -3.94
N GLU A 50 8.26 -0.19 -4.48
CA GLU A 50 7.25 -0.38 -5.52
C GLU A 50 5.95 -0.88 -4.89
N TRP A 51 4.82 -0.30 -5.29
CA TRP A 51 3.49 -0.76 -4.88
C TRP A 51 2.70 -1.22 -6.09
N GLN A 52 2.42 -2.52 -6.16
CA GLN A 52 1.63 -3.13 -7.23
C GLN A 52 0.23 -3.49 -6.74
N THR A 53 -0.76 -3.34 -7.62
CA THR A 53 -2.14 -3.79 -7.40
C THR A 53 -2.58 -4.62 -8.59
N ASP A 54 -3.38 -5.65 -8.36
CA ASP A 54 -3.98 -6.51 -9.38
C ASP A 54 -5.13 -5.83 -10.17
N ASN A 55 -5.47 -4.59 -9.82
CA ASN A 55 -6.33 -3.77 -10.66
C ASN A 55 -5.57 -3.44 -11.96
N GLU A 56 -5.98 -4.04 -13.07
CA GLU A 56 -5.37 -3.91 -14.42
C GLU A 56 -5.33 -2.48 -14.99
N ALA A 57 -5.72 -1.46 -14.21
CA ALA A 57 -5.26 -0.09 -14.35
C ALA A 57 -5.20 0.49 -12.94
N GLY A 58 -4.02 0.97 -12.55
CA GLY A 58 -3.73 1.47 -11.21
C GLY A 58 -4.84 2.39 -10.68
N TYR A 59 -5.14 2.26 -9.40
CA TYR A 59 -6.09 3.09 -8.68
C TYR A 59 -5.61 4.56 -8.73
N LEU A 60 -5.92 5.27 -9.82
CA LEU A 60 -5.75 6.72 -9.96
C LEU A 60 -6.89 7.39 -9.19
N ALA A 61 -6.95 7.16 -7.88
CA ALA A 61 -7.63 8.11 -7.02
C ALA A 61 -6.85 9.42 -7.15
N GLY A 62 -7.44 10.47 -7.71
CA GLY A 62 -6.80 11.76 -7.98
C GLY A 62 -6.26 12.51 -6.74
N LYS A 63 -6.19 11.85 -5.57
CA LYS A 63 -5.61 12.35 -4.33
C LYS A 63 -4.22 11.79 -4.01
N THR A 64 -3.74 10.76 -4.72
CA THR A 64 -2.39 10.19 -4.49
C THR A 64 -1.26 11.02 -5.12
N VAL A 65 -1.60 11.99 -5.98
CA VAL A 65 -0.63 12.79 -6.78
C VAL A 65 0.23 13.75 -5.93
N HIS A 66 -0.05 13.90 -4.62
CA HIS A 66 0.73 14.79 -3.73
C HIS A 66 1.66 14.08 -2.74
N SER A 67 1.83 12.76 -2.82
CA SER A 67 2.83 12.04 -2.03
C SER A 67 3.83 11.36 -2.97
N PRO A 68 5.17 11.53 -2.79
CA PRO A 68 6.19 11.03 -3.70
C PRO A 68 6.44 9.52 -3.52
N LEU A 69 5.37 8.73 -3.47
CA LEU A 69 5.43 7.27 -3.43
C LEU A 69 4.52 6.77 -4.54
N ILE A 70 5.10 6.64 -5.75
CA ILE A 70 4.71 5.84 -6.93
C ILE A 70 5.22 6.59 -8.17
N LEU A 71 6.46 6.31 -8.57
CA LEU A 71 6.83 5.97 -9.96
C LEU A 71 8.30 5.51 -10.00
N ALA A 72 8.50 4.20 -9.96
CA ALA A 72 9.61 3.49 -10.60
C ALA A 72 9.13 2.06 -10.84
#